data_AF-W6R669-F1
#
_entry.id   AF-W6R669-F1
#
_cell.length_a   1.000
_cell.length_b   1.000
_cell.length_c   1.000
_cell.angle_alpha   90.00
_cell.angle_beta   90.00
_cell.angle_gamma   90.00
#
_symmetry.space_group_name_H-M   'P 1'
#
loop_
_entity.id
_entity.type
_entity.pdbx_description
1 polymer ?
#
loop_
_entity_poly.entity_id
_entity_poly.type
_entity_poly.pdbx_seq_one_letter_code
_entity_poly.pdbx_strand_id
1 'polypeptide(L)'
;MDKAAKKVRTESSSDSGILEECKKEVTCDLCDRINWTTPSKGVQTTPPPRTVAIVVDVVQNRGAIRIFQKESGEYVDGVGTEEEGFRIIIPWRDTWRFRASGVVEVGYIIAKDAD
;
A
#
# COMPACT_ATOMS: atom_id res chain seq x y z
N MET A 1 -1.09 -18.18 11.63
CA MET A 1 -2.26 -17.27 11.48
C MET A 1 -1.72 -15.85 11.46
N ASP A 2 -1.30 -15.37 10.29
CA ASP A 2 -0.96 -13.97 10.10
C ASP A 2 -2.26 -13.16 10.20
N LYS A 3 -2.49 -12.51 11.34
CA LYS A 3 -3.79 -11.94 11.74
C LYS A 3 -4.11 -10.56 11.14
N ALA A 4 -3.17 -9.89 10.47
CA ALA A 4 -3.35 -8.57 9.87
C ALA A 4 -2.17 -8.24 8.94
N ALA A 5 -2.35 -7.26 8.06
CA ALA A 5 -1.24 -6.73 7.28
C ALA A 5 -0.35 -5.86 8.20
N LYS A 6 0.97 -5.85 7.97
CA LYS A 6 1.84 -4.90 8.66
C LYS A 6 1.55 -3.50 8.14
N LYS A 7 1.27 -2.55 9.04
CA LYS A 7 0.98 -1.15 8.71
C LYS A 7 2.05 -0.27 9.35
N VAL A 8 2.69 0.57 8.54
CA VAL A 8 3.71 1.52 8.99
C VAL A 8 3.19 2.91 8.69
N ARG A 9 2.97 3.70 9.74
CA ARG A 9 2.60 5.11 9.60
C ARG A 9 3.83 5.90 9.25
N THR A 10 3.77 6.67 8.18
CA THR A 10 4.82 7.63 7.85
C THR A 10 4.34 9.06 8.07
N GLU A 11 5.19 9.84 8.70
CA GLU A 11 5.02 11.28 8.91
C GLU A 11 5.53 12.10 7.71
N SER A 12 6.20 11.43 6.75
CA SER A 12 6.80 12.10 5.60
C SER A 12 5.77 12.47 4.55
N SER A 13 5.79 13.76 4.19
CA SER A 13 4.95 14.31 3.11
C SER A 13 5.57 14.17 1.70
N SER A 14 6.80 13.67 1.61
CA SER A 14 7.56 13.54 0.34
C SER A 14 7.86 12.09 0.00
N ASP A 15 7.83 11.75 -1.29
CA ASP A 15 8.11 10.40 -1.80
C ASP A 15 9.46 9.84 -1.30
N SER A 16 10.50 10.67 -1.23
CA SER A 16 11.81 10.26 -0.73
C SER A 16 11.76 9.80 0.73
N GLY A 17 11.04 10.52 1.60
CA GLY A 17 10.89 10.14 3.00
C GLY A 17 10.08 8.85 3.17
N ILE A 18 9.02 8.70 2.37
CA ILE A 18 8.21 7.47 2.33
C ILE A 18 9.08 6.27 1.88
N LEU A 19 9.94 6.46 0.88
CA LEU A 19 10.86 5.43 0.40
C LEU A 19 11.91 5.07 1.45
N GLU A 20 12.48 6.04 2.16
CA GLU A 20 13.43 5.77 3.24
C GLU A 20 12.80 4.95 4.37
N GLU A 21 11.57 5.27 4.77
CA GLU A 21 10.81 4.50 5.75
C GLU A 21 10.50 3.09 5.23
N CYS A 22 10.09 2.98 3.96
CA CYS A 22 9.84 1.70 3.33
C CYS A 22 11.12 0.83 3.28
N LYS A 23 12.29 1.40 2.99
CA LYS A 23 13.57 0.67 2.93
C LYS A 23 13.99 0.11 4.29
N LYS A 24 13.63 0.77 5.40
CA LYS A 24 13.87 0.26 6.76
C LYS A 24 12.97 -0.94 7.08
N GLU A 25 11.75 -0.91 6.57
CA GLU A 25 10.70 -1.88 6.92
C GLU A 25 10.63 -3.07 5.98
N VAL A 26 11.07 -2.88 4.73
CA VAL A 26 11.02 -3.85 3.63
C VAL A 26 12.43 -3.90 3.03
N THR A 27 13.00 -5.10 2.91
CA THR A 27 14.32 -5.31 2.30
C THR A 27 14.26 -5.03 0.80
N CYS A 28 14.28 -3.75 0.42
CA CYS A 28 14.27 -3.31 -0.96
C CYS A 28 15.26 -2.16 -1.21
N ASP A 29 16.52 -2.51 -1.39
CA ASP A 29 17.58 -1.55 -1.76
C ASP A 29 17.35 -0.90 -3.13
N LEU A 30 16.64 -1.58 -4.03
CA LEU A 30 16.39 -1.14 -5.41
C LEU A 30 15.06 -0.37 -5.61
N CYS A 31 14.33 -0.09 -4.53
CA CYS A 31 13.08 0.65 -4.56
C CYS A 31 13.34 2.16 -4.50
N ASP A 32 13.23 2.85 -5.64
CA ASP A 32 13.55 4.28 -5.72
C ASP A 32 12.43 5.14 -6.28
N ARG A 33 11.27 4.54 -6.61
CA ARG A 33 10.13 5.27 -7.16
C ARG A 33 8.82 4.77 -6.58
N ILE A 34 7.91 5.71 -6.36
CA ILE A 34 6.52 5.44 -6.00
C ILE A 34 5.67 5.78 -7.22
N ASN A 35 4.90 4.81 -7.71
CA ASN A 35 3.91 5.07 -8.76
C ASN A 35 2.55 5.31 -8.11
N TRP A 36 2.18 6.58 -7.99
CA TRP A 36 0.88 6.99 -7.48
C TRP A 36 -0.23 6.74 -8.50
N THR A 37 -1.35 6.21 -8.02
CA THR A 37 -2.55 5.99 -8.81
C THR A 37 -3.80 6.14 -7.94
N THR A 38 -4.92 6.44 -8.57
CA THR A 38 -6.23 6.50 -7.90
C THR A 38 -7.07 5.30 -8.34
N PRO A 39 -7.09 4.19 -7.58
CA PRO A 39 -7.90 3.02 -7.91
C PRO A 39 -9.39 3.38 -8.01
N SER A 40 -10.07 2.77 -8.99
CA SER A 40 -11.50 2.98 -9.18
C SER A 40 -12.30 2.44 -8.01
N LYS A 41 -13.22 3.25 -7.49
CA LYS A 41 -14.10 2.88 -6.37
C LYS A 41 -14.82 1.57 -6.65
N GLY A 42 -14.75 0.66 -5.69
CA GLY A 42 -15.49 -0.60 -5.74
C GLY A 42 -14.89 -1.66 -6.66
N VAL A 43 -13.81 -1.36 -7.38
CA VAL A 43 -13.11 -2.30 -8.25
C VAL A 43 -12.00 -3.00 -7.47
N GLN A 44 -11.87 -4.32 -7.67
CA GLN A 44 -10.73 -5.07 -7.15
C GLN A 44 -9.49 -4.76 -7.99
N THR A 45 -8.43 -4.35 -7.32
CA THR A 45 -7.17 -3.97 -7.94
C THR A 45 -6.07 -4.86 -7.41
N THR A 46 -5.21 -5.31 -8.32
CA THR A 46 -3.96 -5.98 -7.97
C THR A 46 -2.84 -5.03 -8.36
N PRO A 47 -1.90 -4.72 -7.45
CA PRO A 47 -0.73 -3.93 -7.80
C PRO A 47 0.07 -4.57 -8.95
N PRO A 48 0.89 -3.79 -9.65
CA PRO A 48 1.82 -4.30 -10.65
C PRO A 48 2.72 -5.43 -10.08
N PRO A 49 3.22 -6.34 -10.95
CA PRO A 49 4.18 -7.34 -10.52
C PRO A 49 5.40 -6.67 -9.88
N ARG A 50 6.02 -7.36 -8.91
CA ARG A 50 7.19 -6.87 -8.12
C ARG A 50 6.90 -5.66 -7.23
N THR A 51 5.63 -5.38 -6.96
CA THR A 51 5.27 -4.46 -5.87
C THR A 51 5.70 -5.08 -4.54
N VAL A 52 6.63 -4.43 -3.84
CA VAL A 52 7.10 -4.86 -2.52
C VAL A 52 6.33 -4.20 -1.39
N ALA A 53 5.75 -3.03 -1.65
CA ALA A 53 4.91 -2.31 -0.71
C ALA A 53 3.93 -1.41 -1.46
N ILE A 54 2.78 -1.17 -0.83
CA ILE A 54 1.86 -0.13 -1.25
C ILE A 54 1.83 0.98 -0.20
N VAL A 55 1.59 2.20 -0.64
CA VAL A 55 1.43 3.37 0.21
C VAL A 55 0.00 3.85 0.02
N VAL A 56 -0.74 4.02 1.11
CA VAL A 56 -2.12 4.51 1.07
C VAL A 56 -2.13 5.93 1.60
N ASP A 57 -2.49 6.90 0.76
CA ASP A 57 -2.66 8.28 1.19
C ASP A 57 -4.07 8.50 1.73
N VAL A 58 -4.18 8.57 3.05
CA VAL A 58 -5.41 8.89 3.78
C VAL A 58 -5.29 10.22 4.53
N VAL A 59 -4.37 11.10 4.11
CA VAL A 59 -4.13 12.40 4.76
C VAL A 59 -5.38 13.28 4.76
N GLN A 60 -6.12 13.31 3.64
CA GLN A 60 -7.36 14.08 3.52
C GLN A 60 -8.64 13.25 3.74
N ASN A 61 -8.50 11.99 4.16
CA ASN A 61 -9.58 11.03 4.42
C ASN A 61 -10.77 11.06 3.45
N ARG A 62 -10.49 10.77 2.18
CA ARG A 62 -11.54 10.68 1.13
C ARG A 62 -11.90 9.26 0.75
N GLY A 63 -11.30 8.28 1.41
CA GLY A 63 -11.49 6.87 1.10
C GLY A 63 -10.73 5.93 2.02
N ALA A 64 -10.82 4.65 1.68
CA ALA A 64 -10.20 3.55 2.38
C ALA A 64 -9.87 2.44 1.40
N ILE A 65 -8.88 1.62 1.72
CA ILE A 65 -8.64 0.34 1.05
C ILE A 65 -8.98 -0.81 1.98
N ARG A 66 -9.42 -1.91 1.38
CA ARG A 66 -9.59 -3.20 2.06
C ARG A 66 -8.78 -4.26 1.32
N ILE A 67 -7.99 -5.03 2.05
CA ILE A 67 -7.07 -6.04 1.56
C ILE A 67 -7.68 -7.41 1.79
N PHE A 68 -7.59 -8.27 0.78
CA PHE A 68 -8.14 -9.62 0.78
C PHE A 68 -7.10 -10.60 0.23
N GLN A 69 -7.15 -11.85 0.67
CA GLN A 69 -6.45 -12.93 -0.01
C GLN A 69 -7.06 -13.12 -1.41
N LYS A 70 -6.20 -13.27 -2.43
CA LYS A 70 -6.62 -13.48 -3.82
C LYS A 70 -7.39 -14.79 -3.97
N GLU A 71 -6.86 -15.88 -3.43
CA GLU A 71 -7.40 -17.23 -3.59
C GLU A 71 -8.69 -17.44 -2.77
N SER A 72 -8.64 -17.27 -1.45
CA SER A 72 -9.80 -17.51 -0.59
C SER A 72 -10.83 -16.38 -0.62
N GLY A 73 -10.44 -15.15 -0.98
CA GLY A 73 -11.28 -13.95 -0.82
C GLY A 73 -11.44 -13.49 0.63
N GLU A 74 -10.74 -14.12 1.58
CA GLU A 74 -10.76 -13.76 2.98
C GLU A 74 -10.21 -12.35 3.22
N TYR A 75 -10.86 -11.63 4.13
CA TYR A 75 -10.40 -10.31 4.55
C TYR A 75 -9.09 -10.43 5.34
N VAL A 76 -8.10 -9.62 4.98
CA VAL A 76 -6.80 -9.57 5.64
C VAL A 76 -6.74 -8.36 6.55
N ASP A 77 -6.96 -7.16 6.00
CA ASP A 77 -6.86 -5.89 6.73
C ASP A 77 -7.46 -4.73 5.92
N GLY A 78 -7.44 -3.51 6.47
CA GLY A 78 -7.86 -2.30 5.81
C GLY A 78 -7.12 -1.08 6.32
N VAL A 79 -7.12 -0.04 5.50
CA VAL A 79 -6.60 1.30 5.85
C VAL A 79 -7.66 2.33 5.45
N GLY A 80 -8.05 3.18 6.38
CA GLY A 80 -9.14 4.15 6.18
C GLY A 80 -9.15 5.24 7.24
N THR A 81 -10.33 5.55 7.78
CA THR A 81 -10.56 6.60 8.79
C THR A 81 -9.70 6.49 10.05
N GLU A 82 -9.35 5.27 10.47
CA GLU A 82 -8.50 5.05 11.66
C GLU A 82 -7.08 5.60 11.50
N GLU A 83 -6.63 5.79 10.25
CA GLU A 83 -5.29 6.27 9.89
C GLU A 83 -5.33 7.68 9.28
N GLU A 84 -6.42 8.44 9.47
CA GLU A 84 -6.58 9.80 8.96
C GLU A 84 -5.38 10.70 9.33
N GLY A 85 -4.94 11.52 8.36
CA GLY A 85 -3.81 12.44 8.54
C GLY A 85 -2.45 11.82 8.25
N PHE A 86 -2.37 10.51 8.00
CA PHE A 86 -1.13 9.80 7.72
C PHE A 86 -1.11 9.19 6.32
N ARG A 87 0.09 8.80 5.89
CA ARG A 87 0.27 7.85 4.78
C ARG A 87 0.73 6.54 5.36
N ILE A 88 0.14 5.45 4.87
CA ILE A 88 0.37 4.13 5.45
C ILE A 88 1.10 3.26 4.45
N ILE A 89 2.31 2.83 4.82
CA ILE A 89 3.11 1.89 4.06
C ILE A 89 2.70 0.48 4.51
N ILE A 90 2.36 -0.36 3.53
CA ILE A 90 1.96 -1.75 3.75
C ILE A 90 2.90 -2.62 2.92
N PRO A 91 3.79 -3.40 3.55
CA PRO A 91 4.56 -4.42 2.85
C PRO A 91 3.61 -5.37 2.13
N TRP A 92 3.80 -5.51 0.83
CA TRP A 92 2.85 -6.16 -0.06
C TRP A 92 3.22 -7.62 -0.27
N ARG A 93 2.20 -8.50 -0.27
CA ARG A 93 2.34 -9.91 -0.67
C ARG A 93 1.58 -10.11 -1.97
N ASP A 94 2.19 -10.83 -2.92
CA ASP A 94 1.53 -11.11 -4.20
C ASP A 94 0.24 -11.92 -4.03
N THR A 95 0.07 -12.70 -2.95
CA THR A 95 -1.19 -13.40 -2.68
C THR A 95 -2.34 -12.48 -2.31
N TRP A 96 -2.12 -11.17 -2.15
CA TRP A 96 -3.15 -10.20 -1.76
C TRP A 96 -3.70 -9.41 -2.94
N ARG A 97 -4.96 -8.99 -2.83
CA ARG A 97 -5.61 -7.99 -3.66
C ARG A 97 -6.26 -6.96 -2.77
N PHE A 98 -6.51 -5.76 -3.29
CA PHE A 98 -7.23 -4.76 -2.52
C PHE A 98 -8.42 -4.19 -3.29
N ARG A 99 -9.33 -3.55 -2.56
CA ARG A 99 -10.48 -2.83 -3.09
C ARG A 99 -10.53 -1.45 -2.47
N ALA A 100 -10.60 -0.43 -3.32
CA ALA A 100 -10.77 0.95 -2.88
C ALA A 100 -12.24 1.28 -2.62
N SER A 101 -12.48 2.08 -1.58
CA SER A 101 -13.77 2.66 -1.23
C SER A 101 -13.58 4.18 -1.12
N GLY A 102 -14.39 4.96 -1.84
CA GLY A 102 -14.17 6.41 -1.92
C GLY A 102 -13.06 6.78 -2.90
N VAL A 103 -12.47 7.95 -2.71
CA VAL A 103 -11.33 8.46 -3.48
C VAL A 103 -10.10 8.38 -2.59
N VAL A 104 -9.20 7.45 -2.88
CA VAL A 104 -7.97 7.24 -2.12
C VAL A 104 -6.83 7.12 -3.12
N GLU A 105 -5.72 7.78 -2.86
CA GLU A 105 -4.52 7.63 -3.68
C GLU A 105 -3.67 6.51 -3.12
N VAL A 106 -3.16 5.67 -4.01
CA VAL A 106 -2.33 4.52 -3.66
C VAL A 106 -1.03 4.59 -4.46
N GLY A 107 0.09 4.63 -3.75
CA GLY A 107 1.44 4.56 -4.30
C GLY A 107 1.92 3.11 -4.36
N TYR A 108 2.46 2.69 -5.50
CA TYR A 108 3.10 1.39 -5.64
C TYR A 108 4.61 1.53 -5.60
N ILE A 109 5.24 0.86 -4.62
CA ILE A 109 6.68 0.75 -4.51
C ILE A 109 7.09 -0.56 -5.18
N ILE A 110 7.75 -0.43 -6.33
CA ILE A 110 8.12 -1.56 -7.19
C ILE A 110 9.64 -1.76 -7.09
N ALA A 111 10.08 -2.99 -6.83
CA ALA A 111 11.49 -3.33 -6.91
C ALA A 111 11.95 -3.29 -8.37
N LYS A 112 13.06 -2.61 -8.64
CA LYS A 112 13.76 -2.75 -9.94
C LYS A 112 14.30 -4.17 -10.10
N ASP A 113 14.40 -4.62 -11.35
CA ASP A 113 15.19 -5.80 -11.68
C ASP A 113 16.63 -5.56 -11.21
N ALA A 114 17.20 -6.56 -10.52
CA ALA A 114 18.65 -6.68 -10.48
C ALA A 114 19.03 -7.28 -11.83
N ASP A 115 19.52 -6.44 -12.74
CA ASP A 115 20.15 -6.90 -13.99
C ASP A 115 21.32 -7.84 -13.69
#